data_AF-A0A437MQ72-F1
#
_entry.id   AF-A0A437MQ72-F1
#
_cell.length_a   1.000
_cell.length_b   1.000
_cell.length_c   1.000
_cell.angle_alpha   90.00
_cell.angle_beta   90.00
_cell.angle_gamma   90.00
#
_symmetry.space_group_name_H-M   'P 1'
#
loop_
_entity.id
_entity.type
_entity.pdbx_description
1 polymer ?
#
loop_
_entity_poly.entity_id
_entity_poly.type
_entity_poly.pdbx_seq_one_letter_code
_entity_poly.pdbx_strand_id
1 'polypeptide(L)'
;MLDSINQPILTMKLSGLLLFCISFLFASCNSPKKDLSDNVDWTYLQITSESNWQITIVNGSAFSRLVNLHHRYALSSDTSYVKPDTTRLKFSNDERDSIYYLVNSLIERPAQTDKFCTEFVGKLKLSVFYGEQLERTCNYSSVCNWSRMSDETDKLYKILKRHIPQLSAGTD
;
A
#
# COMPACT_ATOMS: atom_id res chain seq x y z
N MET A 1 -5.83 -18.98 -80.08
CA MET A 1 -6.77 -19.80 -79.28
C MET A 1 -5.92 -20.90 -78.68
N LEU A 2 -5.21 -20.58 -77.61
CA LEU A 2 -5.54 -20.88 -76.19
C LEU A 2 -5.31 -22.36 -75.84
N ASP A 3 -4.69 -22.56 -74.68
CA ASP A 3 -4.33 -23.81 -73.97
C ASP A 3 -2.94 -24.37 -74.35
N SER A 4 -2.04 -24.79 -73.45
CA SER A 4 -2.16 -25.19 -72.05
C SER A 4 -0.77 -25.22 -71.35
N ILE A 5 -0.69 -24.55 -70.21
CA ILE A 5 -0.16 -24.95 -68.88
C ILE A 5 0.83 -26.13 -68.80
N ASN A 6 2.05 -25.90 -68.29
CA ASN A 6 2.55 -26.56 -67.05
C ASN A 6 3.89 -25.98 -66.55
N GLN A 7 3.92 -25.51 -65.30
CA GLN A 7 5.12 -25.12 -64.54
C GLN A 7 5.35 -26.17 -63.44
N PRO A 8 6.59 -26.63 -63.18
CA PRO A 8 6.89 -27.35 -61.95
C PRO A 8 7.64 -26.50 -60.92
N ILE A 9 7.06 -26.50 -59.72
CA ILE A 9 7.71 -26.88 -58.46
C ILE A 9 8.68 -25.85 -57.85
N LEU A 10 8.03 -24.95 -57.11
CA LEU A 10 8.25 -24.65 -55.69
C LEU A 10 9.08 -25.70 -54.91
N THR A 11 10.34 -25.39 -54.56
CA THR A 11 10.96 -25.82 -53.29
C THR A 11 12.13 -24.89 -52.95
N MET A 12 11.84 -23.65 -52.52
CA MET A 12 12.85 -22.80 -51.89
C MET A 12 12.72 -22.93 -50.36
N LYS A 13 13.72 -23.59 -49.80
CA LYS A 13 14.05 -23.88 -48.40
C LYS A 13 13.39 -22.94 -47.38
N LEU A 14 12.26 -23.37 -46.82
CA LEU A 14 11.57 -22.75 -45.69
C LEU A 14 11.93 -23.45 -44.35
N SER A 15 13.16 -23.97 -44.20
CA SER A 15 13.58 -24.68 -42.97
C SER A 15 14.67 -23.95 -42.17
N GLY A 16 15.13 -22.78 -42.61
CA GLY A 16 16.22 -22.04 -41.95
C GLY A 16 15.79 -20.86 -41.08
N LEU A 17 14.54 -20.40 -41.19
CA LEU A 17 14.11 -19.14 -40.54
C LEU A 17 13.36 -19.34 -39.20
N LEU A 18 12.99 -20.57 -38.85
CA LEU A 18 12.17 -20.86 -37.66
C LEU A 18 13.00 -21.09 -36.38
N LEU A 19 14.32 -21.26 -36.52
CA LEU A 19 15.24 -21.53 -35.40
C LEU A 19 15.83 -20.27 -34.76
N PHE A 20 15.68 -19.09 -35.38
CA PHE A 20 16.20 -17.84 -34.83
C PHE A 20 15.23 -17.12 -33.88
N CYS A 21 13.94 -17.50 -33.87
CA CYS A 21 12.94 -16.89 -33.01
C CYS A 21 12.82 -17.55 -31.62
N ILE A 22 13.39 -18.74 -31.42
CA ILE A 22 13.26 -19.50 -30.16
C ILE A 22 14.30 -19.06 -29.11
N SER A 23 15.38 -18.40 -29.52
CA SER A 23 16.44 -17.93 -28.60
C SER A 23 16.08 -16.69 -27.78
N PHE A 24 14.97 -16.00 -28.08
CA PHE A 24 14.53 -14.84 -27.29
C PHE A 24 13.62 -15.18 -26.10
N LEU A 25 13.25 -16.45 -25.90
CA LEU A 25 12.34 -16.86 -24.82
C LEU A 25 13.05 -17.24 -23.50
N PHE A 26 14.38 -17.27 -23.46
CA PHE A 26 15.14 -17.58 -22.22
C PHE A 26 15.73 -16.35 -21.51
N ALA A 27 15.45 -15.13 -21.98
CA ALA A 27 15.68 -13.92 -21.20
C ALA A 27 14.56 -13.71 -20.16
N SER A 28 14.27 -14.75 -19.38
CA SER A 28 13.32 -14.69 -18.26
C SER A 28 14.09 -14.36 -16.98
N CYS A 29 13.87 -13.13 -16.53
CA CYS A 29 14.03 -12.57 -15.18
C CYS A 29 14.97 -13.29 -14.20
N ASN A 30 16.23 -12.82 -14.14
CA ASN A 30 16.93 -12.70 -12.87
C ASN A 30 17.19 -11.22 -12.61
N SER A 31 16.14 -10.48 -12.23
CA SER A 31 16.34 -9.20 -11.57
C SER A 31 17.07 -9.51 -10.26
N PRO A 32 18.25 -8.93 -9.99
CA PRO A 32 18.85 -9.03 -8.67
C PRO A 32 17.81 -8.54 -7.67
N LYS A 33 17.57 -9.32 -6.60
CA LYS A 33 16.82 -8.85 -5.45
C LYS A 33 17.56 -7.63 -4.96
N LYS A 34 17.00 -6.45 -5.24
CA LYS A 34 17.56 -5.17 -4.83
C LYS A 34 17.72 -5.25 -3.31
N ASP A 35 18.95 -5.16 -2.83
CA ASP A 35 19.23 -5.03 -1.40
C ASP A 35 18.33 -3.92 -0.85
N LEU A 36 17.62 -4.21 0.24
CA LEU A 36 16.63 -3.34 0.88
C LEU A 36 17.25 -2.10 1.55
N SER A 37 18.46 -1.67 1.17
CA SER A 37 19.27 -0.77 2.01
C SER A 37 19.89 0.44 1.29
N ASP A 38 19.52 0.79 0.07
CA ASP A 38 20.05 2.02 -0.56
C ASP A 38 18.93 3.00 -0.93
N ASN A 39 18.69 3.91 0.01
CA ASN A 39 17.93 5.17 -0.05
C ASN A 39 16.54 5.08 -0.70
N VAL A 40 15.55 4.70 0.11
CA VAL A 40 14.16 5.04 -0.20
C VAL A 40 13.86 6.40 0.44
N ASP A 41 13.80 7.44 -0.39
CA ASP A 41 13.70 8.86 -0.04
C ASP A 41 12.28 9.28 0.40
N TRP A 42 11.66 8.49 1.28
CA TRP A 42 10.38 8.87 1.88
C TRP A 42 10.63 9.87 3.01
N THR A 43 9.81 10.91 3.07
CA THR A 43 9.93 11.98 4.07
C THR A 43 9.06 11.69 5.28
N TYR A 44 7.79 11.35 5.04
CA TYR A 44 6.86 10.95 6.09
C TYR A 44 5.76 10.06 5.52
N LEU A 45 5.09 9.34 6.40
CA LEU A 45 3.89 8.59 6.07
C LEU A 45 2.75 8.96 7.02
N GLN A 46 1.53 8.78 6.53
CA GLN A 46 0.31 9.00 7.29
C GLN A 46 -0.58 7.76 7.22
N ILE A 47 -1.09 7.37 8.38
CA ILE A 47 -2.10 6.34 8.53
C ILE A 47 -3.29 7.01 9.19
N THR A 48 -4.37 7.17 8.44
CA THR A 48 -5.54 7.92 8.87
C THR A 48 -6.75 7.01 8.89
N SER A 49 -7.48 7.01 9.99
CA SER A 49 -8.79 6.39 10.09
C SER A 49 -9.87 7.46 10.02
N GLU A 50 -10.97 7.15 9.33
CA GLU A 50 -12.19 7.98 9.42
C GLU A 50 -12.73 8.06 10.84
N SER A 51 -12.41 7.09 11.70
CA SER A 51 -12.86 7.01 13.08
C SER A 51 -12.13 7.99 14.02
N ASN A 52 -11.59 9.08 13.47
CA ASN A 52 -11.01 10.22 14.18
C ASN A 52 -9.57 10.09 14.68
N TRP A 53 -8.70 9.36 13.99
CA TRP A 53 -7.29 9.40 14.34
C TRP A 53 -6.36 9.41 13.13
N GLN A 54 -5.19 10.02 13.31
CA GLN A 54 -4.12 10.07 12.33
C GLN A 54 -2.78 9.81 13.02
N ILE A 55 -2.02 8.88 12.47
CA ILE A 55 -0.63 8.64 12.83
C ILE A 55 0.23 9.27 11.75
N THR A 56 1.23 10.06 12.15
CA THR A 56 2.26 10.62 11.27
C THR A 56 3.62 10.16 11.75
N ILE A 57 4.34 9.47 10.87
CA ILE A 57 5.69 8.96 11.11
C ILE A 57 6.61 9.69 10.14
N VAL A 58 7.63 10.36 10.67
CA VAL A 58 8.62 11.11 9.89
C VAL A 58 9.92 10.31 9.84
N ASN A 59 10.49 10.16 8.65
CA ASN A 59 11.75 9.45 8.47
C ASN A 59 12.89 10.15 9.25
N GLY A 60 13.75 9.38 9.89
CA GLY A 60 14.83 9.90 10.73
C GLY A 60 14.42 10.65 12.01
N SER A 61 13.11 10.84 12.29
CA SER A 61 12.64 11.52 13.49
C SER A 61 12.68 10.61 14.72
N ALA A 62 13.07 11.16 15.87
CA ALA A 62 13.01 10.47 17.16
C ALA A 62 11.57 10.16 17.61
N PHE A 63 10.59 10.94 17.13
CA PHE A 63 9.19 10.80 17.53
C PHE A 63 8.26 10.83 16.33
N SER A 64 7.22 10.01 16.45
CA SER A 64 6.02 10.05 15.62
C SER A 64 4.87 10.68 16.40
N ARG A 65 3.79 11.00 15.69
CA ARG A 65 2.67 11.73 16.26
C ARG A 65 1.37 10.99 15.99
N LEU A 66 0.59 10.76 17.04
CA LEU A 66 -0.80 10.33 16.96
C LEU A 66 -1.67 11.55 17.29
N VAL A 67 -2.60 11.88 16.41
CA VAL A 67 -3.64 12.88 16.65
C VAL A 67 -4.97 12.16 16.73
N ASN A 68 -5.66 12.28 17.85
CA ASN A 68 -7.07 11.86 18.00
C ASN A 68 -7.96 13.10 17.89
N LEU A 69 -9.01 13.05 17.06
CA LEU A 69 -9.94 14.13 16.84
C LEU A 69 -11.20 13.88 17.69
N HIS A 70 -11.35 14.59 18.80
CA HIS A 70 -12.54 14.44 19.62
C HIS A 70 -13.58 15.49 19.22
N HIS A 71 -14.74 15.05 18.72
CA HIS A 71 -15.90 15.92 18.60
C HIS A 71 -16.44 16.21 20.01
N ARG A 72 -16.48 17.49 20.38
CA ARG A 72 -17.07 17.96 21.63
C ARG A 72 -18.23 18.90 21.33
N TYR A 73 -19.24 18.83 22.21
CA TYR A 73 -20.38 19.73 22.21
C TYR A 73 -20.18 20.76 23.32
N ALA A 74 -20.33 22.04 23.00
CA ALA A 74 -20.41 23.05 24.03
C ALA A 74 -21.80 22.97 24.68
N LEU A 75 -21.86 22.76 26.00
CA LEU A 75 -23.13 22.65 26.74
C LEU A 75 -23.99 23.93 26.69
N SER A 76 -23.41 25.06 26.27
CA SER A 76 -24.04 26.39 26.32
C SER A 76 -24.36 26.99 24.96
N SER A 77 -23.96 26.34 23.87
CA SER A 77 -24.19 26.80 22.50
C SER A 77 -24.23 25.57 21.63
N ASP A 78 -25.23 25.40 20.77
CA ASP A 78 -25.39 24.29 19.81
C ASP A 78 -24.24 24.20 18.75
N THR A 79 -23.04 24.65 19.11
CA THR A 79 -21.81 24.57 18.37
C THR A 79 -21.05 23.31 18.78
N SER A 80 -20.75 22.48 17.78
CA SER A 80 -19.76 21.43 17.91
C SER A 80 -18.39 21.96 17.52
N TYR A 81 -17.34 21.49 18.19
CA TYR A 81 -15.96 21.79 17.82
C TYR A 81 -15.10 20.53 17.94
N VAL A 82 -14.08 20.44 17.09
CA VAL A 82 -13.11 19.33 17.11
C VAL A 82 -11.92 19.76 17.94
N LYS A 83 -11.62 19.02 19.02
CA LYS A 83 -10.41 19.21 19.81
C LYS A 83 -9.39 18.12 19.45
N PRO A 84 -8.24 18.47 18.85
CA PRO A 84 -7.17 17.50 18.62
C PRO A 84 -6.47 17.18 19.95
N ASP A 85 -6.33 15.89 20.25
CA ASP A 85 -5.44 15.39 21.29
C ASP A 85 -4.22 14.75 20.64
N THR A 86 -3.03 15.25 20.97
CA THR A 86 -1.79 14.87 20.29
C THR A 86 -0.88 14.11 21.24
N THR A 87 -0.63 12.84 20.91
CA THR A 87 0.29 11.96 21.63
C THR A 87 1.57 11.75 20.83
N ARG A 88 2.72 11.75 21.51
CA ARG A 88 4.01 11.38 20.91
C ARG A 88 4.21 9.87 21.00
N LEU A 89 4.62 9.26 19.90
CA LEU A 89 4.95 7.84 19.81
C LEU A 89 6.45 7.68 19.52
N LYS A 90 7.05 6.60 20.02
CA LYS A 90 8.46 6.32 19.80
C LYS A 90 8.62 4.94 19.17
N PHE A 91 8.74 4.92 17.86
CA PHE A 91 9.12 3.72 17.10
C PHE A 91 10.65 3.64 17.00
N SER A 92 11.20 2.44 17.15
CA SER A 92 12.58 2.13 16.76
C SER A 92 12.78 2.37 15.25
N ASN A 93 14.04 2.45 14.80
CA ASN A 93 14.33 2.63 13.38
C ASN A 93 13.78 1.43 12.58
N ASP A 94 14.05 0.20 13.04
CA ASP A 94 13.56 -1.03 12.42
C ASP A 94 12.02 -1.09 12.34
N GLU A 95 11.32 -0.60 13.37
CA GLU A 95 9.85 -0.50 13.33
C GLU A 95 9.39 0.53 12.30
N ARG A 96 10.06 1.68 12.16
CA ARG A 96 9.70 2.67 11.14
C ARG A 96 9.90 2.14 9.74
N ASP A 97 11.02 1.46 9.49
CA ASP A 97 11.30 0.84 8.21
C ASP A 97 10.27 -0.25 7.91
N SER A 98 9.97 -1.09 8.89
CA SER A 98 8.93 -2.12 8.78
C SER A 98 7.56 -1.52 8.45
N ILE A 99 7.15 -0.44 9.16
CA ILE A 99 5.89 0.25 8.88
C ILE A 99 5.90 0.83 7.47
N TYR A 100 6.98 1.48 7.05
CA TYR A 100 7.13 2.02 5.71
C TYR A 100 6.93 0.93 4.64
N TYR A 101 7.63 -0.20 4.75
CA TYR A 101 7.52 -1.30 3.78
C TYR A 101 6.11 -1.89 3.74
N LEU A 102 5.47 -2.09 4.90
CA LEU A 102 4.11 -2.60 4.98
C LEU A 102 3.11 -1.64 4.32
N VAL A 103 3.21 -0.35 4.65
CA VAL A 103 2.34 0.69 4.07
C VAL A 103 2.56 0.80 2.56
N ASN A 104 3.81 0.85 2.10
CA ASN A 104 4.10 0.95 0.66
C ASN A 104 3.62 -0.30 -0.09
N SER A 105 3.80 -1.51 0.47
CA SER A 105 3.28 -2.75 -0.12
C SER A 105 1.75 -2.73 -0.23
N LEU A 106 1.06 -2.25 0.80
CA LEU A 106 -0.39 -2.08 0.81
C LEU A 106 -0.88 -1.02 -0.18
N ILE A 107 -0.07 -0.01 -0.49
CA ILE A 107 -0.39 0.99 -1.53
C ILE A 107 -0.17 0.41 -2.92
N GLU A 108 0.91 -0.34 -3.13
CA GLU A 108 1.25 -0.96 -4.41
C GLU A 108 0.31 -2.10 -4.79
N ARG A 109 -0.11 -2.89 -3.80
CA ARG A 109 -0.99 -4.05 -3.97
C ARG A 109 -2.09 -3.98 -2.91
N PRO A 110 -3.14 -3.18 -3.14
CA PRO A 110 -4.25 -3.07 -2.21
C PRO A 110 -4.89 -4.43 -1.95
N ALA A 111 -5.02 -4.79 -0.67
CA ALA A 111 -5.73 -6.01 -0.27
C ALA A 111 -7.21 -5.92 -0.65
N GLN A 112 -7.76 -7.00 -1.21
CA GLN A 112 -9.19 -7.07 -1.52
C GLN A 112 -9.99 -7.28 -0.23
N THR A 113 -11.07 -6.53 -0.06
CA THR A 113 -12.01 -6.67 1.05
C THR A 113 -13.08 -7.71 0.66
N ASP A 114 -12.70 -8.98 0.54
CA ASP A 114 -13.60 -10.05 0.05
C ASP A 114 -14.72 -10.45 1.04
N LYS A 115 -14.87 -9.72 2.14
CA LYS A 115 -15.88 -10.02 3.17
C LYS A 115 -16.96 -8.96 3.16
N PHE A 116 -18.15 -9.36 2.70
CA PHE A 116 -19.38 -8.66 3.03
C PHE A 116 -19.48 -8.55 4.54
N CYS A 117 -19.46 -7.33 5.05
CA CYS A 117 -19.58 -7.07 6.47
C CYS A 117 -20.81 -6.24 6.73
N THR A 118 -21.63 -6.75 7.63
CA THR A 118 -22.82 -6.08 8.14
C THR A 118 -22.46 -4.92 9.07
N GLU A 119 -21.27 -4.98 9.68
CA GLU A 119 -20.75 -3.98 10.60
C GLU A 119 -19.56 -3.26 9.95
N PHE A 120 -19.83 -2.05 9.48
CA PHE A 120 -18.85 -1.18 8.85
C PHE A 120 -18.03 -0.48 9.95
N VAL A 121 -16.74 -0.81 10.08
CA VAL A 121 -15.88 -0.34 11.19
C VAL A 121 -15.06 0.89 10.80
N GLY A 122 -15.10 1.29 9.53
CA GLY A 122 -14.62 2.58 9.06
C GLY A 122 -13.86 2.51 7.74
N LYS A 123 -13.17 3.61 7.41
CA LYS A 123 -12.24 3.70 6.28
C LYS A 123 -10.83 3.93 6.79
N LEU A 124 -9.86 3.39 6.04
CA LEU A 124 -8.44 3.54 6.30
C LEU A 124 -7.79 4.19 5.08
N LYS A 125 -7.12 5.32 5.29
CA LYS A 125 -6.28 5.98 4.28
C LYS A 125 -4.82 5.79 4.67
N LEU A 126 -4.06 5.26 3.71
CA LEU A 126 -2.61 5.13 3.80
C LEU A 126 -1.97 6.09 2.81
N SER A 127 -1.05 6.92 3.27
CA SER A 127 -0.28 7.84 2.42
C SER A 127 1.21 7.76 2.73
N VAL A 128 2.04 7.80 1.69
CA VAL A 128 3.49 7.96 1.77
C VAL A 128 3.89 9.17 0.95
N PHE A 129 4.71 10.04 1.54
CA PHE A 129 5.16 11.29 0.94
C PHE A 129 6.67 11.23 0.67
N TYR A 130 7.05 11.63 -0.55
CA TYR A 130 8.42 11.74 -1.02
C TYR A 130 8.68 13.22 -1.34
N GLY A 131 9.27 13.94 -0.39
CA GLY A 131 9.35 15.39 -0.41
C GLY A 131 7.97 16.06 -0.31
N GLU A 132 7.87 17.27 -0.86
CA GLU A 132 6.63 18.08 -0.82
C GLU A 132 5.69 17.82 -2.01
N GLN A 133 6.16 17.14 -3.06
CA GLN A 133 5.49 17.12 -4.36
C GLN A 133 4.89 15.77 -4.73
N LEU A 134 5.35 14.68 -4.12
CA LEU A 134 4.92 13.33 -4.48
C LEU A 134 4.25 12.64 -3.29
N GLU A 135 2.96 12.33 -3.46
CA GLU A 135 2.17 11.51 -2.55
C GLU A 135 1.73 10.23 -3.26
N ARG A 136 1.91 9.09 -2.60
CA ARG A 136 1.28 7.81 -2.99
C ARG A 136 0.26 7.43 -1.93
N THR A 137 -0.94 7.09 -2.38
CA THR A 137 -2.09 6.90 -1.46
C THR A 137 -2.91 5.68 -1.84
N CYS A 138 -3.43 5.00 -0.81
CA CYS A 138 -4.45 3.97 -0.94
C CYS A 138 -5.57 4.23 0.07
N ASN A 139 -6.81 4.14 -0.41
CA ASN A 139 -8.01 4.29 0.40
C ASN A 139 -8.75 2.96 0.45
N TYR A 140 -8.91 2.43 1.65
CA TYR A 140 -9.73 1.27 1.92
C TYR A 140 -11.10 1.72 2.42
N SER A 141 -12.11 1.49 1.59
CA SER A 141 -13.52 1.71 1.93
C SER A 141 -14.15 0.40 2.37
N SER A 142 -15.21 0.46 3.19
CA SER A 142 -15.98 -0.73 3.57
C SER A 142 -15.18 -1.80 4.30
N VAL A 143 -14.32 -1.37 5.22
CA VAL A 143 -13.50 -2.28 6.00
C VAL A 143 -14.18 -2.62 7.32
N CYS A 144 -14.42 -3.90 7.55
CA CYS A 144 -14.92 -4.42 8.84
C CYS A 144 -13.84 -4.54 9.89
N ASN A 145 -12.64 -4.96 9.52
CA ASN A 145 -11.49 -4.88 10.41
C ASN A 145 -10.25 -4.87 9.56
N TRP A 146 -9.60 -3.71 9.48
CA TRP A 146 -8.46 -3.56 8.59
C TRP A 146 -7.29 -4.45 9.02
N SER A 147 -7.18 -4.82 10.30
CA SER A 147 -6.15 -5.75 10.80
C SER A 147 -6.27 -7.18 10.26
N ARG A 148 -7.34 -7.52 9.55
CA ARG A 148 -7.63 -8.87 9.05
C ARG A 148 -7.78 -8.95 7.53
N MET A 149 -7.40 -7.89 6.80
CA MET A 149 -7.56 -7.83 5.35
C MET A 149 -6.46 -8.61 4.61
N SER A 150 -5.25 -8.55 5.12
CA SER A 150 -4.09 -9.29 4.63
C SER A 150 -3.06 -9.48 5.74
N ASP A 151 -2.07 -10.33 5.50
CA ASP A 151 -0.94 -10.52 6.43
C ASP A 151 -0.17 -9.21 6.69
N GLU A 152 -0.05 -8.34 5.68
CA GLU A 152 0.58 -7.03 5.83
C GLU A 152 -0.23 -6.13 6.76
N THR A 153 -1.55 -6.11 6.62
CA THR A 153 -2.40 -5.31 7.51
C THR A 153 -2.39 -5.81 8.96
N ASP A 154 -2.34 -7.12 9.18
CA ASP A 154 -2.21 -7.72 10.51
C ASP A 154 -0.86 -7.36 11.16
N LYS A 155 0.23 -7.48 10.40
CA LYS A 155 1.57 -7.09 10.87
C LYS A 155 1.63 -5.59 11.20
N LEU A 156 1.08 -4.74 10.33
CA LEU A 156 1.02 -3.30 10.56
C LEU A 156 0.24 -3.00 11.84
N TYR A 157 -0.95 -3.59 11.99
CA TYR A 157 -1.77 -3.45 13.19
C TYR A 157 -1.01 -3.86 14.46
N LYS A 158 -0.32 -5.01 14.44
CA LYS A 158 0.47 -5.50 15.57
C LYS A 158 1.58 -4.55 15.99
N ILE A 159 2.28 -3.92 15.03
CA ILE A 159 3.30 -2.92 15.34
C ILE A 159 2.65 -1.69 16.00
N LEU A 160 1.61 -1.14 15.37
CA LEU A 160 0.95 0.08 15.87
C LEU A 160 0.32 -0.11 17.25
N LYS A 161 -0.33 -1.26 17.49
CA LYS A 161 -1.01 -1.59 18.76
C LYS A 161 -0.07 -1.59 19.96
N ARG A 162 1.21 -1.95 19.79
CA ARG A 162 2.20 -1.91 20.89
C ARG A 162 2.43 -0.50 21.43
N HIS A 163 2.25 0.50 20.58
CA HIS A 163 2.50 1.91 20.91
C HIS A 163 1.21 2.70 21.13
N ILE A 164 0.07 2.15 20.69
CA ILE A 164 -1.23 2.81 20.71
C ILE A 164 -2.25 1.84 21.31
N PRO A 165 -2.42 1.80 22.65
CA PRO A 165 -3.34 0.88 23.30
C PRO A 165 -4.79 1.06 22.86
N GLN A 166 -5.21 2.29 22.53
CA GLN A 166 -6.59 2.58 22.12
C GLN A 166 -6.96 2.05 20.72
N LEU A 167 -5.99 1.55 19.93
CA LEU A 167 -6.26 0.94 18.62
C LEU A 167 -7.05 -0.38 18.71
N SER A 168 -7.23 -0.93 19.93
CA SER A 168 -8.12 -2.08 20.17
C SER A 168 -9.56 -1.72 20.58
N ALA A 169 -9.87 -0.44 20.80
CA ALA A 169 -11.16 -0.02 21.37
C ALA A 169 -12.29 0.21 20.34
N GLY A 170 -12.13 -0.31 19.12
CA GLY A 170 -13.13 -0.20 18.03
C GLY A 170 -13.47 -1.55 17.39
N THR A 171 -13.28 -2.65 18.12
CA THR A 171 -13.48 -4.03 17.61
C THR A 171 -14.29 -4.92 18.54
N ASP A 172 -15.09 -4.34 19.43
CA ASP A 172 -16.05 -5.09 20.25
C ASP A 172 -17.48 -4.63 19.94
#